data_AF-A0A812XMQ5-F1
#
_entry.id   AF-A0A812XMQ5-F1
#
_cell.length_a   1.000
_cell.length_b   1.000
_cell.length_c   1.000
_cell.angle_alpha   90.00
_cell.angle_beta   90.00
_cell.angle_gamma   90.00
#
_symmetry.space_group_name_H-M   'P 1'
#
loop_
_entity.id
_entity.type
_entity.pdbx_description
1 polymer ?
#
loop_
_entity_poly.entity_id
_entity_poly.type
_entity_poly.pdbx_seq_one_letter_code
_entity_poly.pdbx_strand_id
1 'polypeptide(L)'
;MSPSKQRRDEHRASAWRHFLNGAKGHASLASPCPQRSVASQRSSRNRRAQWIAWRSDRFSWVPKDRLWLLDRLGCAATAGTGSFGSFITSFAPEPGRMRLRDVFPIAPVAGVGHKPVSMTTVRWHVLLRFINVVLVSLNWLYGVKRSAAVPQAHTASQRTVVDSIVERSLSVLHRLQEVVDGEWERFLPDFVDIRGQKQPASTAFQDLVAERVDNLEFAAQCDPLPHLPAEVQSCLQKGIIESPPPGLHLFESFSRGSREEYAKLVIRQVRCGKLGLSTHCCGGGTSFAVGKHGGQRLREVWHGRRVSEAAARPPKPRHLASPTALTFLECSDARPFRLSKRDASCWFDQLRLPAHLRLYMAKPPLSTAELREAGMTDKEQQLHLEEGQLWREGPLFPLHHVWPMGFSWSSYIAQEEMLHVCREAGLDESVLLACDCTTPSSFELVAAVATDDVMLFSNVGEGTTLAAAQVLDAVIDARGAVRNAKKDVNDELCGTCVGVDLVNGCFLDVPGPRYLAMIMTFLHLHACRVASPQQVQQLLGMVQWYDLLVRPKLSVYSSIYAFTLSDDESERSLPGSILGELACSLCLGIFWRL
;
A
#
# COMPACT_ATOMS: atom_id res chain seq x y z
N MET A 1 24.17 6.89 35.36
CA MET A 1 23.50 5.79 36.11
C MET A 1 24.48 5.26 37.15
N SER A 2 24.08 4.96 38.39
CA SER A 2 25.06 4.48 39.38
C SER A 2 25.57 3.06 39.02
N PRO A 3 26.85 2.74 39.26
CA PRO A 3 27.42 1.41 38.99
C PRO A 3 26.64 0.28 39.68
N SER A 4 26.06 0.57 40.85
CA SER A 4 25.28 -0.39 41.63
C SER A 4 23.89 -0.68 41.04
N LYS A 5 23.31 0.25 40.27
CA LYS A 5 22.07 0.02 39.52
C LYS A 5 22.35 -0.80 38.25
N GLN A 6 23.46 -0.49 37.58
CA GLN A 6 23.91 -1.21 36.39
C GLN A 6 24.20 -2.69 36.68
N ARG A 7 24.98 -3.00 37.73
CA ARG A 7 25.26 -4.40 38.14
C ARG A 7 23.99 -5.18 38.50
N ARG A 8 23.02 -4.53 39.18
CA ARG A 8 21.73 -5.16 39.52
C ARG A 8 20.88 -5.45 38.28
N ASP A 9 20.91 -4.58 37.29
CA ASP A 9 20.16 -4.75 36.05
C ASP A 9 20.84 -5.79 35.12
N GLU A 10 22.18 -5.85 35.09
CA GLU A 10 22.96 -6.89 34.40
C GLU A 10 22.71 -8.28 35.01
N HIS A 11 22.66 -8.38 36.34
CA HIS A 11 22.38 -9.63 37.03
C HIS A 11 20.95 -10.13 36.76
N ARG A 12 19.97 -9.21 36.68
CA ARG A 12 18.59 -9.52 36.29
C ARG A 12 18.48 -9.94 34.83
N ALA A 13 19.22 -9.31 33.92
CA ALA A 13 19.26 -9.67 32.51
C ALA A 13 19.94 -11.04 32.29
N SER A 14 20.95 -11.39 33.10
CA SER A 14 21.59 -12.71 33.10
C SER A 14 20.64 -13.83 33.58
N ALA A 15 19.92 -13.58 34.68
CA ALA A 15 18.88 -14.51 35.16
C ALA A 15 17.75 -14.69 34.11
N TRP A 16 17.44 -13.64 33.35
CA TRP A 16 16.47 -13.70 32.26
C TRP A 16 16.99 -14.52 31.06
N ARG A 17 18.29 -14.45 30.73
CA ARG A 17 18.93 -15.26 29.68
C ARG A 17 18.86 -16.77 29.98
N HIS A 18 19.12 -17.16 31.23
CA HIS A 18 18.97 -18.55 31.66
C HIS A 18 17.51 -19.04 31.57
N PHE A 19 16.54 -18.20 31.92
CA PHE A 19 15.12 -18.53 31.84
C PHE A 19 14.60 -18.67 30.40
N LEU A 20 15.16 -17.91 29.44
CA LEU A 20 14.78 -18.00 28.02
C LEU A 20 15.35 -19.22 27.30
N ASN A 21 16.48 -19.76 27.76
CA ASN A 21 17.26 -20.79 27.03
C ASN A 21 16.98 -22.25 27.46
N GLY A 22 16.14 -22.51 28.47
CA GLY A 22 15.74 -23.90 28.77
C GLY A 22 15.09 -24.10 30.13
N ALA A 23 13.87 -24.63 30.13
CA ALA A 23 13.27 -25.22 31.32
C ALA A 23 13.72 -26.68 31.45
N LYS A 24 14.80 -26.92 32.20
CA LYS A 24 15.04 -28.18 32.94
C LYS A 24 15.97 -27.91 34.13
N GLY A 25 15.50 -28.16 35.35
CA GLY A 25 16.35 -28.38 36.53
C GLY A 25 16.26 -27.36 37.67
N HIS A 26 15.55 -27.78 38.73
CA HIS A 26 15.60 -27.45 40.16
C HIS A 26 15.85 -26.04 40.74
N ALA A 27 15.01 -25.74 41.74
CA ALA A 27 14.92 -24.55 42.58
C ALA A 27 16.06 -24.38 43.60
N SER A 28 16.33 -23.11 43.98
CA SER A 28 17.03 -22.59 45.19
C SER A 28 17.83 -21.33 44.78
N LEU A 29 17.90 -20.16 45.44
CA LEU A 29 17.48 -19.61 46.72
C LEU A 29 17.23 -18.09 46.48
N ALA A 30 16.22 -17.50 47.11
CA ALA A 30 15.87 -16.09 46.97
C ALA A 30 16.59 -15.20 48.00
N SER A 31 17.10 -14.05 47.57
CA SER A 31 17.42 -12.91 48.45
C SER A 31 16.51 -11.71 48.10
N PRO A 32 16.04 -10.94 49.09
CA PRO A 32 14.94 -9.99 48.90
C PRO A 32 15.42 -8.73 48.17
N CYS A 33 14.75 -8.39 47.06
CA CYS A 33 14.96 -7.15 46.33
C CYS A 33 13.92 -6.10 46.78
N PRO A 34 14.22 -4.78 46.76
CA PRO A 34 13.37 -3.75 47.34
C PRO A 34 11.99 -3.73 46.67
N GLN A 35 10.94 -3.62 47.51
CA GLN A 35 9.55 -3.70 47.10
C GLN A 35 9.20 -2.60 46.10
N ARG A 36 8.89 -3.00 44.85
CA ARG A 36 8.18 -2.17 43.88
C ARG A 36 6.76 -1.86 44.40
N SER A 37 6.22 -0.68 44.11
CA SER A 37 4.82 -0.37 44.43
C SER A 37 3.85 -1.41 43.85
N VAL A 38 2.81 -1.74 44.60
CA VAL A 38 1.81 -2.78 44.26
C VAL A 38 1.17 -2.52 42.90
N ALA A 39 0.95 -1.25 42.52
CA ALA A 39 0.44 -0.86 41.22
C ALA A 39 1.40 -1.20 40.05
N SER A 40 2.71 -0.98 40.21
CA SER A 40 3.69 -1.35 39.17
C SER A 40 3.89 -2.86 39.08
N GLN A 41 3.74 -3.59 40.19
CA GLN A 41 3.78 -5.05 40.21
C GLN A 41 2.55 -5.66 39.53
N ARG A 42 1.35 -5.10 39.76
CA ARG A 42 0.11 -5.54 39.09
C ARG A 42 0.15 -5.31 37.58
N SER A 43 0.57 -4.14 37.11
CA SER A 43 0.69 -3.89 35.66
C SER A 43 1.78 -4.74 35.00
N SER A 44 2.88 -5.04 35.70
CA SER A 44 3.94 -5.92 35.21
C SER A 44 3.53 -7.39 35.19
N ARG A 45 2.74 -7.85 36.16
CA ARG A 45 2.21 -9.23 36.22
C ARG A 45 1.11 -9.45 35.18
N ASN A 46 0.19 -8.50 35.00
CA ASN A 46 -0.84 -8.59 33.95
C ASN A 46 -0.22 -8.62 32.55
N ARG A 47 0.78 -7.75 32.28
CA ARG A 47 1.53 -7.78 31.02
C ARG A 47 2.30 -9.09 30.83
N ARG A 48 2.86 -9.66 31.90
CA ARG A 48 3.57 -10.96 31.86
C ARG A 48 2.63 -12.14 31.65
N ALA A 49 1.44 -12.12 32.25
CA ALA A 49 0.41 -13.14 32.05
C ALA A 49 -0.16 -13.10 30.62
N GLN A 50 -0.42 -11.89 30.10
CA GLN A 50 -0.77 -11.67 28.68
C GLN A 50 0.34 -12.19 27.76
N TRP A 51 1.61 -11.93 28.08
CA TRP A 51 2.75 -12.40 27.28
C TRP A 51 2.92 -13.93 27.30
N ILE A 52 2.65 -14.60 28.43
CA ILE A 52 2.71 -16.07 28.55
C ILE A 52 1.53 -16.74 27.84
N ALA A 53 0.30 -16.26 28.05
CA ALA A 53 -0.89 -16.77 27.37
C ALA A 53 -0.84 -16.56 25.84
N TRP A 54 -0.16 -15.49 25.38
CA TRP A 54 0.03 -15.19 23.97
C TRP A 54 1.11 -16.05 23.30
N ARG A 55 2.17 -16.45 24.02
CA ARG A 55 3.22 -17.34 23.48
C ARG A 55 2.66 -18.69 23.04
N SER A 56 1.51 -19.09 23.58
CA SER A 56 0.78 -20.31 23.26
C SER A 56 -0.27 -20.16 22.14
N ASP A 57 -0.56 -18.95 21.64
CA ASP A 57 -1.75 -18.71 20.82
C ASP A 57 -1.46 -18.16 19.41
N ARG A 58 -2.24 -18.64 18.43
CA ARG A 58 -2.09 -18.36 16.99
C ARG A 58 -2.61 -16.94 16.69
N PHE A 59 -1.73 -15.94 16.63
CA PHE A 59 -1.90 -14.59 16.04
C PHE A 59 -3.18 -13.77 16.38
N SER A 60 -4.10 -14.26 17.21
CA SER A 60 -5.44 -13.74 17.43
C SER A 60 -5.48 -12.40 18.18
N TRP A 61 -4.41 -12.10 18.92
CA TRP A 61 -4.24 -10.85 19.66
C TRP A 61 -2.85 -10.26 19.40
N VAL A 62 -2.79 -8.97 19.03
CA VAL A 62 -1.53 -8.25 18.88
C VAL A 62 -1.31 -7.29 20.06
N PRO A 63 -0.27 -7.50 20.88
CA PRO A 63 0.06 -6.58 21.96
C PRO A 63 0.31 -5.14 21.48
N LYS A 64 -0.32 -4.17 22.15
CA LYS A 64 -0.18 -2.71 21.87
C LYS A 64 1.24 -2.19 21.92
N ASP A 65 2.13 -2.85 22.64
CA ASP A 65 3.51 -2.39 22.77
C ASP A 65 4.36 -2.66 21.51
N ARG A 66 3.88 -3.53 20.60
CA ARG A 66 4.43 -3.94 19.28
C ARG A 66 5.93 -4.28 19.23
N LEU A 67 6.63 -4.20 20.34
CA LEU A 67 8.06 -4.46 20.48
C LEU A 67 8.36 -5.94 20.21
N TRP A 68 7.44 -6.80 20.62
CA TRP A 68 7.48 -8.22 20.32
C TRP A 68 7.49 -8.48 18.80
N LEU A 69 6.83 -7.65 18.00
CA LEU A 69 6.70 -7.85 16.56
C LEU A 69 8.05 -7.68 15.87
N LEU A 70 8.78 -6.64 16.26
CA LEU A 70 10.15 -6.41 15.80
C LEU A 70 11.10 -7.53 16.28
N ASP A 71 10.94 -8.02 17.51
CA ASP A 71 11.70 -9.18 17.99
C ASP A 71 11.36 -10.45 17.21
N ARG A 72 10.10 -10.69 16.85
CA ARG A 72 9.68 -11.84 16.04
C ARG A 72 10.18 -11.75 14.61
N LEU A 73 10.14 -10.56 14.01
CA LEU A 73 10.74 -10.30 12.70
C LEU A 73 12.25 -10.58 12.74
N GLY A 74 12.94 -10.08 13.77
CA GLY A 74 14.36 -10.38 14.00
C GLY A 74 14.63 -11.87 14.21
N CYS A 75 13.80 -12.55 15.00
CA CYS A 75 13.90 -14.00 15.22
C CYS A 75 13.69 -14.78 13.91
N ALA A 76 12.70 -14.41 13.11
CA ALA A 76 12.42 -15.04 11.82
C ALA A 76 13.61 -14.85 10.84
N ALA A 77 14.23 -13.66 10.83
CA ALA A 77 15.45 -13.42 10.06
C ALA A 77 16.62 -14.31 10.54
N THR A 78 16.79 -14.48 11.86
CA THR A 78 17.86 -15.30 12.44
C THR A 78 17.60 -16.80 12.33
N ALA A 79 16.34 -17.23 12.25
CA ALA A 79 15.95 -18.63 12.13
C ALA A 79 16.18 -19.20 10.72
N GLY A 80 16.73 -18.39 9.80
CA GLY A 80 16.81 -18.69 8.38
C GLY A 80 17.62 -19.94 8.05
N THR A 81 16.91 -20.91 7.47
CA THR A 81 17.45 -21.89 6.52
C THR A 81 17.87 -21.15 5.25
N GLY A 82 19.17 -20.94 5.00
CA GLY A 82 19.67 -20.22 3.81
C GLY A 82 20.96 -19.44 4.06
N SER A 83 21.50 -18.82 3.00
CA SER A 83 22.78 -18.07 3.08
C SER A 83 22.71 -16.83 3.97
N PHE A 84 21.58 -16.10 3.96
CA PHE A 84 21.37 -14.92 4.81
C PHE A 84 21.19 -15.27 6.29
N GLY A 85 20.32 -16.21 6.65
CA GLY A 85 20.15 -16.65 8.05
C GLY A 85 21.42 -17.25 8.65
N SER A 86 22.15 -18.03 7.86
CA SER A 86 23.48 -18.54 8.25
C SER A 86 24.51 -17.42 8.39
N PHE A 87 24.45 -16.35 7.57
CA PHE A 87 25.29 -15.16 7.77
C PHE A 87 24.96 -14.50 9.10
N ILE A 88 23.67 -14.29 9.41
CA ILE A 88 23.27 -13.63 10.65
C ILE A 88 23.74 -14.38 11.90
N THR A 89 23.59 -15.71 11.91
CA THR A 89 23.94 -16.52 13.07
C THR A 89 25.45 -16.69 13.27
N SER A 90 26.26 -16.55 12.21
CA SER A 90 27.72 -16.72 12.26
C SER A 90 28.50 -15.41 12.43
N PHE A 91 27.86 -14.25 12.26
CA PHE A 91 28.54 -12.96 12.32
C PHE A 91 28.83 -12.52 13.76
N ALA A 92 30.10 -12.63 14.18
CA ALA A 92 30.54 -12.32 15.54
C ALA A 92 31.87 -11.52 15.58
N PRO A 93 32.08 -10.67 16.60
CA PRO A 93 33.36 -9.98 16.85
C PRO A 93 34.51 -10.96 17.11
N GLU A 94 35.68 -10.69 16.50
CA GLU A 94 36.90 -11.47 16.77
C GLU A 94 37.65 -10.91 18.00
N PRO A 95 38.17 -11.76 18.89
CA PRO A 95 39.01 -11.32 20.00
C PRO A 95 40.33 -10.70 19.50
N GLY A 96 40.64 -9.46 19.93
CA GLY A 96 42.00 -8.89 19.78
C GLY A 96 42.21 -7.84 18.68
N ARG A 97 41.22 -7.54 17.82
CA ARG A 97 41.30 -6.43 16.84
C ARG A 97 40.54 -5.20 17.31
N MET A 98 41.27 -4.10 17.54
CA MET A 98 40.69 -2.94 18.23
C MET A 98 39.94 -1.95 17.34
N ARG A 99 40.34 -1.69 16.08
CA ARG A 99 39.66 -0.71 15.17
C ARG A 99 39.91 -0.98 13.68
N LEU A 100 38.92 -0.72 12.82
CA LEU A 100 39.03 -0.66 11.36
C LEU A 100 38.78 0.78 10.87
N ARG A 101 39.38 1.20 9.75
CA ARG A 101 39.15 2.53 9.15
C ARG A 101 37.81 2.62 8.42
N ASP A 102 37.33 1.51 7.88
CA ASP A 102 36.09 1.43 7.13
C ASP A 102 34.86 1.45 8.05
N VAL A 103 33.74 1.95 7.55
CA VAL A 103 32.45 1.94 8.27
C VAL A 103 31.98 0.50 8.49
N PHE A 104 32.13 -0.35 7.49
CA PHE A 104 31.79 -1.77 7.55
C PHE A 104 33.05 -2.63 7.71
N PRO A 105 32.99 -3.77 8.43
CA PRO A 105 31.84 -4.28 9.17
C PRO A 105 31.50 -3.50 10.44
N ILE A 106 30.20 -3.33 10.70
CA ILE A 106 29.70 -2.78 11.97
C ILE A 106 29.44 -3.94 12.94
N ALA A 107 30.09 -3.90 14.11
CA ALA A 107 29.91 -4.91 15.13
C ALA A 107 28.51 -4.86 15.77
N PRO A 108 27.95 -5.99 16.22
CA PRO A 108 26.72 -6.00 17.00
C PRO A 108 26.82 -5.11 18.24
N VAL A 109 25.74 -4.40 18.55
CA VAL A 109 25.65 -3.56 19.74
C VAL A 109 25.40 -4.44 20.96
N ALA A 110 26.13 -4.17 22.04
CA ALA A 110 26.00 -4.81 23.33
C ALA A 110 25.84 -3.79 24.46
N GLY A 111 25.27 -4.23 25.59
CA GLY A 111 25.11 -3.40 26.77
C GLY A 111 24.05 -2.31 26.60
N VAL A 112 24.23 -1.18 27.32
CA VAL A 112 23.24 -0.10 27.43
C VAL A 112 23.74 1.25 26.93
N GLY A 113 24.87 1.29 26.21
CA GLY A 113 25.51 2.54 25.75
C GLY A 113 24.61 3.38 24.85
N HIS A 114 23.85 2.74 23.97
CA HIS A 114 22.91 3.39 23.05
C HIS A 114 21.45 3.34 23.54
N LYS A 115 21.21 2.91 24.79
CA LYS A 115 19.86 2.71 25.31
C LYS A 115 19.20 4.06 25.63
N PRO A 116 17.98 4.33 25.12
CA PRO A 116 17.22 5.50 25.53
C PRO A 116 17.00 5.55 27.05
N VAL A 117 17.04 6.75 27.63
CA VAL A 117 16.87 6.95 29.08
C VAL A 117 15.48 6.49 29.53
N SER A 118 14.45 6.77 28.73
CA SER A 118 13.05 6.42 28.97
C SER A 118 12.77 4.91 28.88
N MET A 119 13.64 4.13 28.23
CA MET A 119 13.42 2.71 27.99
C MET A 119 13.99 1.83 29.11
N THR A 120 13.19 0.89 29.61
CA THR A 120 13.67 -0.12 30.56
C THR A 120 14.71 -1.03 29.93
N THR A 121 15.68 -1.49 30.73
CA THR A 121 16.72 -2.43 30.29
C THR A 121 16.14 -3.69 29.65
N VAL A 122 15.03 -4.22 30.14
CA VAL A 122 14.39 -5.42 29.56
C VAL A 122 13.87 -5.15 28.14
N ARG A 123 13.13 -4.05 27.93
CA ARG A 123 12.63 -3.66 26.60
C ARG A 123 13.78 -3.37 25.63
N TRP A 124 14.83 -2.74 26.13
CA TRP A 124 16.03 -2.48 25.35
C TRP A 124 16.66 -3.77 24.81
N HIS A 125 16.83 -4.80 25.63
CA HIS A 125 17.41 -6.06 25.16
C HIS A 125 16.57 -6.73 24.06
N VAL A 126 15.24 -6.55 24.08
CA VAL A 126 14.35 -7.06 23.03
C VAL A 126 14.54 -6.26 21.74
N LEU A 127 14.52 -4.92 21.81
CA LEU A 127 14.75 -4.07 20.64
C LEU A 127 16.16 -4.24 20.07
N LEU A 128 17.15 -4.42 20.95
CA LEU A 128 18.55 -4.59 20.60
C LEU A 128 18.80 -5.80 19.70
N ARG A 129 18.01 -6.88 19.86
CA ARG A 129 18.08 -8.03 18.95
C ARG A 129 17.68 -7.64 17.53
N PHE A 130 16.58 -6.91 17.40
CA PHE A 130 16.14 -6.38 16.11
C PHE A 130 17.18 -5.42 15.51
N ILE A 131 17.69 -4.46 16.30
CA ILE A 131 18.76 -3.54 15.87
C ILE A 131 19.99 -4.29 15.35
N ASN A 132 20.40 -5.36 16.04
CA ASN A 132 21.54 -6.17 15.62
C ASN A 132 21.26 -6.92 14.32
N VAL A 133 20.02 -7.38 14.07
CA VAL A 133 19.63 -7.95 12.78
C VAL A 133 19.71 -6.90 11.67
N VAL A 134 19.28 -5.66 11.92
CA VAL A 134 19.41 -4.56 10.95
C VAL A 134 20.88 -4.29 10.62
N LEU A 135 21.75 -4.17 11.62
CA LEU A 135 23.19 -3.95 11.43
C LEU A 135 23.83 -5.05 10.58
N VAL A 136 23.49 -6.30 10.88
CA VAL A 136 23.98 -7.46 10.12
C VAL A 136 23.41 -7.49 8.70
N SER A 137 22.16 -7.07 8.50
CA SER A 137 21.57 -6.94 7.16
C SER A 137 22.31 -5.90 6.32
N LEU A 138 22.74 -4.78 6.91
CA LEU A 138 23.59 -3.80 6.24
C LEU A 138 24.98 -4.34 5.92
N ASN A 139 25.62 -5.06 6.85
CA ASN A 139 26.90 -5.73 6.59
C ASN A 139 26.76 -6.70 5.40
N TRP A 140 25.68 -7.47 5.36
CA TRP A 140 25.39 -8.40 4.26
C TRP A 140 25.24 -7.67 2.93
N LEU A 141 24.44 -6.60 2.88
CA LEU A 141 24.25 -5.79 1.67
C LEU A 141 25.53 -5.10 1.19
N TYR A 142 26.39 -4.68 2.12
CA TYR A 142 27.69 -4.11 1.78
C TYR A 142 28.67 -5.16 1.21
N GLY A 143 28.33 -6.45 1.28
CA GLY A 143 29.19 -7.54 0.80
C GLY A 143 30.26 -7.95 1.80
N VAL A 144 30.05 -7.69 3.09
CA VAL A 144 30.94 -8.18 4.15
C VAL A 144 30.98 -9.70 4.11
N LYS A 145 32.18 -10.27 3.99
CA LYS A 145 32.37 -11.74 4.01
C LYS A 145 32.13 -12.29 5.41
N ARG A 146 31.64 -13.54 5.51
CA ARG A 146 31.48 -14.23 6.80
C ARG A 146 32.76 -14.32 7.62
N SER A 147 33.89 -14.44 6.93
CA SER A 147 35.23 -14.49 7.53
C SER A 147 35.81 -13.11 7.85
N ALA A 148 35.04 -12.02 7.67
CA ALA A 148 35.54 -10.68 7.96
C ALA A 148 35.70 -10.50 9.46
N ALA A 149 36.87 -10.02 9.87
CA ALA A 149 37.12 -9.66 11.25
C ALA A 149 36.25 -8.45 11.65
N VAL A 150 35.44 -8.63 12.68
CA VAL A 150 34.56 -7.57 13.19
C VAL A 150 35.21 -6.89 14.40
N PRO A 151 35.33 -5.54 14.41
CA PRO A 151 36.06 -4.83 15.45
C PRO A 151 35.35 -4.92 16.81
N GLN A 152 36.10 -4.99 17.91
CA GLN A 152 35.51 -5.03 19.26
C GLN A 152 34.87 -3.70 19.69
N ALA A 153 35.34 -2.58 19.14
CA ALA A 153 34.84 -1.25 19.48
C ALA A 153 34.45 -0.48 18.22
N HIS A 154 33.32 0.23 18.29
CA HIS A 154 32.90 1.11 17.20
C HIS A 154 33.80 2.35 17.11
N THR A 155 34.18 2.73 15.90
CA THR A 155 34.76 4.04 15.60
C THR A 155 33.72 5.16 15.79
N ALA A 156 34.14 6.44 15.71
CA ALA A 156 33.19 7.56 15.79
C ALA A 156 32.14 7.51 14.68
N SER A 157 32.55 7.20 13.45
CA SER A 157 31.64 7.05 12.31
C SER A 157 30.68 5.87 12.49
N GLN A 158 31.19 4.72 12.98
CA GLN A 158 30.35 3.56 13.27
C GLN A 158 29.33 3.84 14.39
N ARG A 159 29.72 4.57 15.45
CA ARG A 159 28.78 4.99 16.49
C ARG A 159 27.66 5.86 15.92
N THR A 160 28.00 6.81 15.04
CA THR A 160 27.01 7.66 14.38
C THR A 160 25.99 6.85 13.57
N VAL A 161 26.46 5.83 12.82
CA VAL A 161 25.57 4.92 12.09
C VAL A 161 24.69 4.11 13.04
N VAL A 162 25.27 3.59 14.13
CA VAL A 162 24.52 2.85 15.17
C VAL A 162 23.46 3.73 15.82
N ASP A 163 23.79 4.96 16.20
CA ASP A 163 22.87 5.92 16.81
C ASP A 163 21.69 6.21 15.86
N SER A 164 21.98 6.46 14.58
CA SER A 164 20.95 6.65 13.54
C SER A 164 20.02 5.44 13.39
N ILE A 165 20.56 4.22 13.42
CA ILE A 165 19.77 2.97 13.36
C ILE A 165 18.89 2.81 14.60
N VAL A 166 19.41 3.14 15.78
CA VAL A 166 18.66 3.09 17.04
C VAL A 166 17.50 4.08 17.00
N GLU A 167 17.74 5.33 16.58
CA GLU A 167 16.71 6.35 16.45
C GLU A 167 15.62 5.95 15.45
N ARG A 168 16.00 5.46 14.27
CA ARG A 168 15.06 4.98 13.24
C ARG A 168 14.25 3.78 13.73
N SER A 169 14.87 2.84 14.45
CA SER A 169 14.18 1.69 15.05
C SER A 169 13.16 2.12 16.11
N LEU A 170 13.49 3.14 16.92
CA LEU A 170 12.57 3.71 17.90
C LEU A 170 11.40 4.44 17.24
N SER A 171 11.67 5.20 16.17
CA SER A 171 10.65 5.86 15.35
C SER A 171 9.65 4.85 14.77
N VAL A 172 10.14 3.75 14.20
CA VAL A 172 9.27 2.66 13.72
C VAL A 172 8.48 2.04 14.86
N LEU A 173 9.12 1.75 16.00
CA LEU A 173 8.43 1.16 17.15
C LEU A 173 7.29 2.07 17.66
N HIS A 174 7.54 3.38 17.76
CA HIS A 174 6.52 4.35 18.18
C HIS A 174 5.33 4.34 17.22
N ARG A 175 5.59 4.43 15.92
CA ARG A 175 4.55 4.42 14.90
C ARG A 175 3.71 3.16 14.91
N LEU A 176 4.34 1.99 15.07
CA LEU A 176 3.61 0.73 15.21
C LEU A 176 2.72 0.74 16.46
N GLN A 177 3.19 1.32 17.57
CA GLN A 177 2.41 1.44 18.81
C GLN A 177 1.20 2.37 18.68
N GLU A 178 1.25 3.34 17.78
CA GLU A 178 0.15 4.26 17.48
C GLU A 178 -0.92 3.66 16.57
N VAL A 179 -0.62 2.53 15.89
CA VAL A 179 -1.60 1.85 15.03
C VAL A 179 -2.78 1.36 15.85
N VAL A 180 -3.96 1.86 15.49
CA VAL A 180 -5.24 1.46 16.08
C VAL A 180 -5.64 0.08 15.55
N ASP A 181 -6.14 -0.78 16.45
CA ASP A 181 -6.63 -2.11 16.06
C ASP A 181 -7.85 -1.96 15.12
N GLY A 182 -7.89 -2.72 14.02
CA GLY A 182 -8.89 -2.61 12.97
C GLY A 182 -8.42 -1.85 11.72
N GLU A 183 -7.42 -0.96 11.83
CA GLU A 183 -6.98 -0.12 10.71
C GLU A 183 -6.01 -0.83 9.75
N TRP A 184 -5.28 -1.83 10.25
CA TRP A 184 -4.20 -2.51 9.53
C TRP A 184 -4.67 -3.81 8.89
N GLU A 185 -5.68 -4.46 9.47
CA GLU A 185 -6.17 -5.75 9.02
C GLU A 185 -6.68 -5.68 7.57
N ARG A 186 -7.31 -4.58 7.16
CA ARG A 186 -7.77 -4.36 5.77
C ARG A 186 -6.66 -4.37 4.71
N PHE A 187 -5.40 -4.25 5.10
CA PHE A 187 -4.26 -4.32 4.19
C PHE A 187 -3.64 -5.72 4.11
N LEU A 188 -4.16 -6.69 4.88
CA LEU A 188 -3.71 -8.06 4.78
C LEU A 188 -4.23 -8.69 3.49
N PRO A 189 -3.41 -9.47 2.80
CA PRO A 189 -3.87 -10.31 1.72
C PRO A 189 -4.92 -11.33 2.17
N ASP A 190 -5.83 -11.69 1.26
CA ASP A 190 -6.94 -12.62 1.53
C ASP A 190 -6.48 -14.02 2.01
N PHE A 191 -5.25 -14.42 1.67
CA PHE A 191 -4.66 -15.70 2.10
C PHE A 191 -4.15 -15.69 3.56
N VAL A 192 -4.10 -14.53 4.21
CA VAL A 192 -3.59 -14.40 5.58
C VAL A 192 -4.74 -14.46 6.59
N ASP A 193 -4.89 -15.60 7.26
CA ASP A 193 -5.83 -15.77 8.38
C ASP A 193 -5.13 -15.56 9.74
N ILE A 194 -5.54 -14.52 10.47
CA ILE A 194 -4.99 -14.13 11.77
C ILE A 194 -5.92 -14.51 12.94
N ARG A 195 -7.20 -14.82 12.69
CA ARG A 195 -8.22 -14.99 13.75
C ARG A 195 -9.11 -16.23 13.61
N GLY A 196 -8.83 -17.14 12.65
CA GLY A 196 -9.77 -18.20 12.30
C GLY A 196 -11.09 -17.66 11.71
N GLN A 197 -11.11 -16.37 11.43
CA GLN A 197 -12.19 -15.66 10.76
C GLN A 197 -11.60 -15.25 9.42
N LYS A 198 -12.05 -15.88 8.33
CA LYS A 198 -11.91 -15.29 7.00
C LYS A 198 -12.32 -13.84 7.14
N GLN A 199 -11.44 -12.91 6.77
CA GLN A 199 -11.77 -11.49 6.89
C GLN A 199 -13.17 -11.26 6.31
N PRO A 200 -14.05 -10.50 6.99
CA PRO A 200 -15.23 -9.97 6.32
C PRO A 200 -14.68 -9.11 5.20
N ALA A 201 -14.81 -9.64 4.00
CA ALA A 201 -13.93 -9.26 2.94
C ALA A 201 -14.28 -7.84 2.48
N SER A 202 -13.51 -6.87 2.96
CA SER A 202 -13.55 -5.53 2.42
C SER A 202 -13.05 -5.52 0.97
N THR A 203 -12.36 -6.58 0.54
CA THR A 203 -11.81 -6.85 -0.80
C THR A 203 -12.50 -7.98 -1.56
N ALA A 204 -13.18 -8.94 -0.90
CA ALA A 204 -13.83 -10.02 -1.66
C ALA A 204 -15.19 -9.60 -2.20
N PHE A 205 -15.55 -10.27 -3.28
CA PHE A 205 -16.83 -10.16 -3.95
C PHE A 205 -18.00 -10.16 -2.95
N GLN A 206 -18.70 -9.04 -2.87
CA GLN A 206 -19.93 -8.91 -2.09
C GLN A 206 -21.13 -9.05 -3.01
N ASP A 207 -22.29 -9.41 -2.42
CA ASP A 207 -23.55 -9.35 -3.15
C ASP A 207 -23.81 -7.91 -3.58
N LEU A 208 -24.12 -7.75 -4.86
CA LEU A 208 -24.46 -6.47 -5.45
C LEU A 208 -25.77 -5.97 -4.82
N VAL A 209 -25.72 -4.76 -4.27
CA VAL A 209 -26.87 -4.02 -3.77
C VAL A 209 -26.84 -2.65 -4.41
N ALA A 210 -27.85 -2.34 -5.23
CA ALA A 210 -27.85 -1.17 -6.09
C ALA A 210 -27.59 0.11 -5.29
N GLU A 211 -28.35 0.34 -4.22
CA GLU A 211 -28.27 1.56 -3.39
C GLU A 211 -26.92 1.74 -2.68
N ARG A 212 -26.15 0.66 -2.51
CA ARG A 212 -24.82 0.73 -1.88
C ARG A 212 -23.72 1.10 -2.88
N VAL A 213 -23.97 0.98 -4.18
CA VAL A 213 -23.01 1.39 -5.22
C VAL A 213 -23.06 2.91 -5.37
N ASP A 214 -21.90 3.56 -5.19
CA ASP A 214 -21.77 5.00 -5.44
C ASP A 214 -21.98 5.29 -6.94
N ASN A 215 -22.92 6.19 -7.25
CA ASN A 215 -23.16 6.73 -8.58
C ASN A 215 -23.16 8.26 -8.50
N LEU A 216 -22.78 8.90 -9.60
CA LEU A 216 -22.91 10.34 -9.76
C LEU A 216 -24.35 10.71 -10.10
N GLU A 217 -24.70 11.98 -9.87
CA GLU A 217 -25.96 12.55 -10.34
C GLU A 217 -25.96 12.65 -11.87
N PHE A 218 -24.84 13.09 -12.45
CA PHE A 218 -24.58 13.14 -13.88
C PHE A 218 -23.19 12.56 -14.18
N ALA A 219 -23.13 11.61 -15.10
CA ALA A 219 -21.91 10.98 -15.57
C ALA A 219 -21.54 11.49 -16.98
N ALA A 220 -20.35 11.13 -17.47
CA ALA A 220 -19.85 11.47 -18.81
C ALA A 220 -19.87 12.98 -19.16
N GLN A 221 -19.68 13.83 -18.14
CA GLN A 221 -19.71 15.29 -18.29
C GLN A 221 -18.42 15.84 -18.90
N CYS A 222 -17.29 15.17 -18.70
CA CYS A 222 -15.99 15.60 -19.20
C CYS A 222 -15.65 14.84 -20.49
N ASP A 223 -15.45 15.53 -21.60
CA ASP A 223 -14.96 14.93 -22.85
C ASP A 223 -13.43 15.04 -22.90
N PRO A 224 -12.68 13.94 -22.72
CA PRO A 224 -11.23 14.00 -22.72
C PRO A 224 -10.64 14.10 -24.14
N LEU A 225 -11.39 13.71 -25.19
CA LEU A 225 -10.85 13.52 -26.53
C LEU A 225 -10.10 14.76 -27.09
N PRO A 226 -10.61 15.99 -26.93
CA PRO A 226 -9.92 17.20 -27.43
C PRO A 226 -8.57 17.47 -26.77
N HIS A 227 -8.33 16.93 -25.57
CA HIS A 227 -7.17 17.24 -24.74
C HIS A 227 -6.05 16.21 -24.84
N LEU A 228 -6.31 15.08 -25.49
CA LEU A 228 -5.34 14.02 -25.69
C LEU A 228 -4.28 14.40 -26.73
N PRO A 229 -3.08 13.80 -26.71
CA PRO A 229 -2.11 13.96 -27.79
C PRO A 229 -2.69 13.58 -29.16
N ALA A 230 -2.29 14.27 -30.23
CA ALA A 230 -2.86 14.06 -31.58
C ALA A 230 -2.74 12.61 -32.10
N GLU A 231 -1.65 11.94 -31.78
CA GLU A 231 -1.44 10.52 -32.10
C GLU A 231 -2.44 9.59 -31.41
N VAL A 232 -2.77 9.89 -30.15
CA VAL A 232 -3.78 9.18 -29.36
C VAL A 232 -5.16 9.46 -29.90
N GLN A 233 -5.48 10.72 -30.21
CA GLN A 233 -6.74 11.09 -30.86
C GLN A 233 -6.93 10.30 -32.17
N SER A 234 -5.91 10.26 -33.02
CA SER A 234 -5.95 9.49 -34.27
C SER A 234 -6.13 8.00 -34.02
N CYS A 235 -5.47 7.43 -33.01
CA CYS A 235 -5.61 6.02 -32.66
C CYS A 235 -7.04 5.70 -32.20
N LEU A 236 -7.61 6.52 -31.32
CA LEU A 236 -8.98 6.36 -30.86
C LEU A 236 -9.99 6.52 -31.99
N GLN A 237 -9.81 7.49 -32.89
CA GLN A 237 -10.71 7.73 -34.03
C GLN A 237 -10.69 6.60 -35.07
N LYS A 238 -9.52 6.01 -35.35
CA LYS A 238 -9.40 4.85 -36.26
C LYS A 238 -10.03 3.58 -35.68
N GLY A 239 -10.17 3.53 -34.36
CA GLY A 239 -10.68 2.38 -33.61
C GLY A 239 -9.53 1.56 -33.02
N ILE A 240 -9.54 1.41 -31.70
CA ILE A 240 -8.52 0.65 -30.98
C ILE A 240 -8.78 -0.86 -30.96
N ILE A 241 -9.93 -1.31 -31.46
CA ILE A 241 -10.30 -2.72 -31.60
C ILE A 241 -10.56 -2.98 -33.09
N GLU A 242 -9.49 -3.18 -33.86
CA GLU A 242 -9.57 -3.32 -35.32
C GLU A 242 -10.14 -4.68 -35.76
N SER A 243 -9.86 -5.74 -35.01
CA SER A 243 -10.26 -7.12 -35.34
C SER A 243 -10.70 -7.85 -34.05
N PRO A 244 -11.95 -7.67 -33.60
CA PRO A 244 -12.42 -8.29 -32.38
C PRO A 244 -12.39 -9.82 -32.50
N PRO A 245 -11.80 -10.54 -31.54
CA PRO A 245 -11.75 -11.98 -31.58
C PRO A 245 -13.17 -12.60 -31.53
N PRO A 246 -13.39 -13.79 -32.12
CA PRO A 246 -14.67 -14.47 -32.04
C PRO A 246 -15.17 -14.62 -30.60
N GLY A 247 -16.46 -14.37 -30.40
CA GLY A 247 -17.09 -14.50 -29.09
C GLY A 247 -16.71 -13.42 -28.06
N LEU A 248 -16.19 -12.26 -28.48
CA LEU A 248 -15.94 -11.13 -27.57
C LEU A 248 -17.24 -10.62 -26.90
N HIS A 249 -18.38 -10.78 -27.58
CA HIS A 249 -19.73 -10.51 -27.07
C HIS A 249 -20.25 -11.58 -26.10
N LEU A 250 -19.55 -12.71 -25.96
CA LEU A 250 -19.91 -13.79 -25.03
C LEU A 250 -19.19 -13.56 -23.70
N PHE A 251 -19.89 -13.05 -22.71
CA PHE A 251 -19.36 -12.85 -21.37
C PHE A 251 -20.38 -13.32 -20.33
N GLU A 252 -19.87 -13.74 -19.17
CA GLU A 252 -20.71 -14.21 -18.08
C GLU A 252 -21.59 -13.09 -17.55
N SER A 253 -22.65 -13.45 -16.82
CA SER A 253 -23.53 -12.50 -16.15
C SER A 253 -22.79 -11.75 -15.02
N PHE A 254 -23.49 -11.22 -14.02
CA PHE A 254 -22.84 -10.66 -12.84
C PHE A 254 -22.45 -11.78 -11.85
N SER A 255 -21.38 -11.58 -11.08
CA SER A 255 -20.75 -12.67 -10.31
C SER A 255 -21.49 -13.06 -9.02
N ARG A 256 -22.14 -12.09 -8.34
CA ARG A 256 -22.80 -12.24 -7.02
C ARG A 256 -23.92 -11.21 -6.81
N GLY A 257 -24.93 -11.56 -6.02
CA GLY A 257 -26.14 -10.74 -5.78
C GLY A 257 -27.38 -11.28 -6.51
N SER A 258 -28.44 -10.48 -6.58
CA SER A 258 -29.66 -10.83 -7.32
C SER A 258 -29.74 -10.10 -8.66
N ARG A 259 -30.43 -10.73 -9.63
CA ARG A 259 -30.77 -10.11 -10.92
C ARG A 259 -31.55 -8.80 -10.74
N GLU A 260 -32.43 -8.77 -9.74
CA GLU A 260 -33.23 -7.61 -9.38
C GLU A 260 -32.36 -6.41 -8.96
N GLU A 261 -31.38 -6.63 -8.06
CA GLU A 261 -30.45 -5.57 -7.65
C GLU A 261 -29.56 -5.11 -8.80
N TYR A 262 -29.17 -6.02 -9.70
CA TYR A 262 -28.45 -5.65 -10.90
C TYR A 262 -29.30 -4.77 -11.84
N ALA A 263 -30.58 -5.11 -12.06
CA ALA A 263 -31.49 -4.30 -12.86
C ALA A 263 -31.70 -2.89 -12.25
N LYS A 264 -31.91 -2.81 -10.94
CA LYS A 264 -31.99 -1.51 -10.22
C LYS A 264 -30.72 -0.69 -10.42
N LEU A 265 -29.55 -1.30 -10.33
CA LEU A 265 -28.28 -0.60 -10.56
C LEU A 265 -28.18 -0.07 -11.99
N VAL A 266 -28.47 -0.92 -12.98
CA VAL A 266 -28.45 -0.51 -14.40
C VAL A 266 -29.37 0.67 -14.63
N ILE A 267 -30.60 0.64 -14.12
CA ILE A 267 -31.55 1.75 -14.26
C ILE A 267 -30.99 3.04 -13.66
N ARG A 268 -30.42 2.98 -12.44
CA ARG A 268 -29.78 4.16 -11.81
C ARG A 268 -28.65 4.72 -12.67
N GLN A 269 -27.85 3.85 -13.28
CA GLN A 269 -26.72 4.24 -14.11
C GLN A 269 -27.12 4.76 -15.50
N VAL A 270 -28.21 4.23 -16.07
CA VAL A 270 -28.81 4.77 -17.29
C VAL A 270 -29.36 6.17 -17.05
N ARG A 271 -30.09 6.36 -15.94
CA ARG A 271 -30.69 7.65 -15.58
C ARG A 271 -29.68 8.76 -15.34
N CYS A 272 -28.49 8.45 -14.80
CA CYS A 272 -27.42 9.43 -14.64
C CYS A 272 -26.52 9.59 -15.89
N GLY A 273 -26.81 8.90 -16.99
CA GLY A 273 -26.04 8.97 -18.24
C GLY A 273 -24.72 8.20 -18.22
N LYS A 274 -24.47 7.35 -17.22
CA LYS A 274 -23.30 6.47 -17.18
C LYS A 274 -23.40 5.35 -18.21
N LEU A 275 -24.62 4.92 -18.49
CA LEU A 275 -24.93 3.86 -19.46
C LEU A 275 -25.97 4.32 -20.49
N GLY A 276 -25.90 3.75 -21.69
CA GLY A 276 -27.00 3.68 -22.64
C GLY A 276 -27.48 2.24 -22.82
N LEU A 277 -28.51 2.05 -23.64
CA LEU A 277 -29.08 0.74 -23.95
C LEU A 277 -28.88 0.41 -25.43
N SER A 278 -28.63 -0.87 -25.71
CA SER A 278 -28.49 -1.36 -27.09
C SER A 278 -29.13 -2.73 -27.26
N THR A 279 -29.66 -2.99 -28.44
CA THR A 279 -30.21 -4.29 -28.86
C THR A 279 -29.12 -5.31 -29.21
N HIS A 280 -27.86 -4.87 -29.33
CA HIS A 280 -26.71 -5.72 -29.65
C HIS A 280 -25.41 -5.18 -29.03
N CYS A 281 -24.37 -5.99 -28.99
CA CYS A 281 -23.02 -5.56 -28.64
C CYS A 281 -21.97 -6.29 -29.47
N CYS A 282 -20.78 -5.71 -29.57
CA CYS A 282 -19.60 -6.31 -30.19
C CYS A 282 -18.69 -6.96 -29.13
N GLY A 283 -18.72 -6.45 -27.90
CA GLY A 283 -17.93 -6.94 -26.78
C GLY A 283 -18.43 -6.42 -25.45
N GLY A 284 -17.98 -7.04 -24.36
CA GLY A 284 -18.33 -6.63 -23.02
C GLY A 284 -17.60 -7.40 -21.94
N GLY A 285 -18.05 -7.21 -20.71
CA GLY A 285 -17.45 -7.79 -19.52
C GLY A 285 -18.46 -8.01 -18.41
N THR A 286 -18.15 -8.97 -17.55
CA THR A 286 -18.89 -9.28 -16.33
C THR A 286 -18.82 -8.12 -15.34
N SER A 287 -19.91 -7.87 -14.62
CA SER A 287 -19.92 -6.90 -13.51
C SER A 287 -19.90 -7.60 -12.16
N PHE A 288 -19.15 -7.03 -11.20
CA PHE A 288 -19.12 -7.50 -9.82
C PHE A 288 -18.95 -6.35 -8.82
N ALA A 289 -19.34 -6.57 -7.56
CA ALA A 289 -19.23 -5.57 -6.51
C ALA A 289 -18.18 -5.95 -5.47
N VAL A 290 -17.38 -4.97 -5.05
CA VAL A 290 -16.43 -5.07 -3.94
C VAL A 290 -16.77 -4.05 -2.86
N GLY A 291 -16.50 -4.38 -1.60
CA GLY A 291 -16.74 -3.46 -0.49
C GLY A 291 -15.85 -2.22 -0.56
N LYS A 292 -16.38 -1.06 -0.19
CA LYS A 292 -15.56 0.09 0.22
C LYS A 292 -15.22 -0.03 1.70
N HIS A 293 -14.25 0.76 2.15
CA HIS A 293 -13.91 0.85 3.56
C HIS A 293 -15.15 1.18 4.41
N GLY A 294 -15.31 0.48 5.53
CA GLY A 294 -16.50 0.56 6.39
C GLY A 294 -17.66 -0.36 5.98
N GLY A 295 -17.56 -1.08 4.84
CA GLY A 295 -18.51 -2.12 4.43
C GLY A 295 -19.90 -1.64 4.03
N GLN A 296 -20.25 -0.37 4.27
CA GLN A 296 -21.58 0.16 3.96
C GLN A 296 -21.79 0.43 2.47
N ARG A 297 -20.72 0.80 1.76
CA ARG A 297 -20.76 1.12 0.32
C ARG A 297 -20.05 0.07 -0.50
N LEU A 298 -20.43 -0.01 -1.78
CA LEU A 298 -19.89 -0.91 -2.78
C LEU A 298 -19.23 -0.11 -3.90
N ARG A 299 -18.21 -0.70 -4.50
CA ARG A 299 -17.66 -0.29 -5.79
C ARG A 299 -18.01 -1.36 -6.80
N GLU A 300 -18.71 -0.97 -7.86
CA GLU A 300 -18.87 -1.82 -9.02
C GLU A 300 -17.55 -1.86 -9.80
N VAL A 301 -17.17 -3.06 -10.24
CA VAL A 301 -16.03 -3.31 -11.11
C VAL A 301 -16.53 -4.03 -12.36
N TRP A 302 -16.13 -3.51 -13.52
CA TRP A 302 -16.39 -4.13 -14.81
C TRP A 302 -15.14 -4.93 -15.24
N HIS A 303 -15.30 -6.22 -15.46
CA HIS A 303 -14.20 -7.13 -15.80
C HIS A 303 -13.87 -7.05 -17.30
N GLY A 304 -13.14 -6.01 -17.68
CA GLY A 304 -12.79 -5.70 -19.07
C GLY A 304 -11.62 -6.46 -19.68
N ARG A 305 -11.16 -7.57 -19.09
CA ARG A 305 -9.93 -8.27 -19.51
C ARG A 305 -9.93 -8.63 -21.00
N ARG A 306 -10.96 -9.32 -21.49
CA ARG A 306 -11.03 -9.78 -22.89
C ARG A 306 -11.07 -8.62 -23.88
N VAL A 307 -11.79 -7.56 -23.53
CA VAL A 307 -11.85 -6.33 -24.34
C VAL A 307 -10.50 -5.61 -24.34
N SER A 308 -9.82 -5.58 -23.19
CA SER A 308 -8.49 -4.99 -23.05
C SER A 308 -7.41 -5.77 -23.82
N GLU A 309 -7.51 -7.10 -23.87
CA GLU A 309 -6.63 -7.97 -24.65
C GLU A 309 -6.86 -7.83 -26.17
N ALA A 310 -8.11 -7.56 -26.58
CA ALA A 310 -8.47 -7.30 -27.97
C ALA A 310 -8.13 -5.88 -28.46
N ALA A 311 -7.97 -4.93 -27.53
CA ALA A 311 -7.64 -3.56 -27.85
C ALA A 311 -6.13 -3.36 -28.06
N ALA A 312 -5.77 -2.37 -28.88
CA ALA A 312 -4.42 -1.86 -28.96
C ALA A 312 -3.92 -1.48 -27.56
N ARG A 313 -2.63 -1.70 -27.29
CA ARG A 313 -2.05 -1.38 -25.99
C ARG A 313 -1.98 0.15 -25.83
N PRO A 314 -2.53 0.72 -24.73
CA PRO A 314 -2.40 2.15 -24.48
C PRO A 314 -0.93 2.53 -24.21
N PRO A 315 -0.56 3.80 -24.43
CA PRO A 315 0.69 4.34 -23.91
C PRO A 315 0.74 4.25 -22.38
N LYS A 316 1.94 4.39 -21.81
CA LYS A 316 2.07 4.56 -20.36
C LYS A 316 1.51 5.93 -19.97
N PRO A 317 0.72 6.04 -18.89
CA PRO A 317 0.28 7.34 -18.38
C PRO A 317 1.50 8.21 -18.08
N ARG A 318 1.57 9.39 -18.69
CA ARG A 318 2.68 10.33 -18.47
C ARG A 318 2.57 10.98 -17.11
N HIS A 319 3.70 11.35 -16.54
CA HIS A 319 3.81 12.12 -15.29
C HIS A 319 3.05 11.50 -14.11
N LEU A 320 2.86 10.18 -14.12
CA LEU A 320 2.17 9.49 -13.06
C LEU A 320 3.04 9.49 -11.80
N ALA A 321 2.53 10.12 -10.75
CA ALA A 321 3.25 10.22 -9.49
C ALA A 321 3.47 8.84 -8.87
N SER A 322 4.68 8.65 -8.34
CA SER A 322 5.07 7.47 -7.57
C SER A 322 5.82 7.89 -6.32
N PRO A 323 6.04 7.01 -5.33
CA PRO A 323 6.87 7.33 -4.17
C PRO A 323 8.25 7.86 -4.56
N THR A 324 8.85 7.34 -5.65
CA THR A 324 10.13 7.84 -6.18
C THR A 324 10.04 9.31 -6.59
N ALA A 325 8.93 9.75 -7.16
CA ALA A 325 8.77 11.15 -7.56
C ALA A 325 8.73 12.08 -6.34
N LEU A 326 8.14 11.61 -5.23
CA LEU A 326 8.08 12.39 -3.98
C LEU A 326 9.46 12.53 -3.31
N THR A 327 10.42 11.63 -3.56
CA THR A 327 11.76 11.73 -2.97
C THR A 327 12.56 12.95 -3.44
N PHE A 328 12.08 13.66 -4.48
CA PHE A 328 12.68 14.92 -4.93
C PHE A 328 12.28 16.12 -4.06
N LEU A 329 11.32 15.96 -3.15
CA LEU A 329 10.95 17.02 -2.22
C LEU A 329 12.12 17.31 -1.25
N GLU A 330 12.68 18.51 -1.33
CA GLU A 330 13.73 18.98 -0.43
C GLU A 330 13.19 20.04 0.54
N CYS A 331 13.28 19.76 1.85
CA CYS A 331 12.81 20.64 2.91
C CYS A 331 13.85 20.81 4.02
N SER A 332 13.56 21.75 4.92
CA SER A 332 14.30 21.92 6.18
C SER A 332 13.32 22.18 7.31
N ASP A 333 13.77 22.06 8.56
CA ASP A 333 12.93 22.40 9.73
C ASP A 333 12.44 23.86 9.70
N ALA A 334 13.19 24.76 9.04
CA ALA A 334 12.81 26.16 8.87
C ALA A 334 11.80 26.39 7.74
N ARG A 335 11.72 25.45 6.79
CA ARG A 335 10.84 25.50 5.60
C ARG A 335 10.24 24.12 5.34
N PRO A 336 9.32 23.66 6.20
CA PRO A 336 8.62 22.40 5.99
C PRO A 336 7.66 22.53 4.80
N PHE A 337 7.39 21.42 4.13
CA PHE A 337 6.33 21.37 3.13
C PHE A 337 4.94 21.39 3.78
N ARG A 338 4.07 22.22 3.24
CA ARG A 338 2.62 22.11 3.43
C ARG A 338 2.01 21.37 2.25
N LEU A 339 0.90 20.69 2.49
CA LEU A 339 0.21 19.82 1.56
C LEU A 339 -1.26 20.25 1.43
N SER A 340 -1.69 20.47 0.19
CA SER A 340 -3.11 20.40 -0.17
C SER A 340 -3.35 19.23 -1.11
N LYS A 341 -4.50 18.55 -0.98
CA LYS A 341 -4.85 17.41 -1.81
C LYS A 341 -6.28 17.53 -2.32
N ARG A 342 -6.51 17.14 -3.58
CA ARG A 342 -7.83 16.97 -4.20
C ARG A 342 -7.98 15.57 -4.79
N ASP A 343 -9.19 15.02 -4.67
CA ASP A 343 -9.62 13.70 -5.19
C ASP A 343 -10.85 13.91 -6.06
N ALA A 344 -10.81 13.54 -7.34
CA ALA A 344 -11.97 13.59 -8.22
C ALA A 344 -12.92 12.41 -7.93
N SER A 345 -14.18 12.72 -7.59
CA SER A 345 -15.15 11.72 -7.15
C SER A 345 -15.60 10.80 -8.28
N CYS A 346 -15.29 9.51 -8.22
CA CYS A 346 -15.63 8.57 -9.30
C CYS A 346 -15.11 9.04 -10.67
N TRP A 347 -13.86 9.53 -10.72
CA TRP A 347 -13.29 10.21 -11.89
C TRP A 347 -13.56 9.50 -13.23
N PHE A 348 -13.35 8.19 -13.30
CA PHE A 348 -13.64 7.38 -14.49
C PHE A 348 -15.09 7.50 -15.02
N ASP A 349 -16.07 7.62 -14.12
CA ASP A 349 -17.48 7.79 -14.46
C ASP A 349 -17.80 9.22 -14.96
N GLN A 350 -16.89 10.17 -14.79
CA GLN A 350 -17.04 11.53 -15.31
C GLN A 350 -16.53 11.66 -16.75
N LEU A 351 -15.60 10.79 -17.15
CA LEU A 351 -14.92 10.83 -18.45
C LEU A 351 -15.77 10.15 -19.53
N ARG A 352 -16.17 10.90 -20.54
CA ARG A 352 -16.98 10.44 -21.66
C ARG A 352 -16.21 9.48 -22.58
N LEU A 353 -16.84 8.37 -22.91
CA LEU A 353 -16.36 7.39 -23.89
C LEU A 353 -16.83 7.76 -25.31
N PRO A 354 -15.94 7.73 -26.32
CA PRO A 354 -16.31 7.87 -27.73
C PRO A 354 -17.40 6.88 -28.16
N ALA A 355 -18.39 7.36 -28.93
CA ALA A 355 -19.59 6.60 -29.27
C ALA A 355 -19.30 5.25 -29.96
N HIS A 356 -18.33 5.22 -30.87
CA HIS A 356 -17.96 4.02 -31.62
C HIS A 356 -17.31 2.92 -30.75
N LEU A 357 -16.83 3.24 -29.55
CA LEU A 357 -16.27 2.26 -28.62
C LEU A 357 -17.33 1.62 -27.70
N ARG A 358 -18.51 2.25 -27.55
CA ARG A 358 -19.53 1.83 -26.57
C ARG A 358 -20.02 0.40 -26.79
N LEU A 359 -20.13 -0.03 -28.05
CA LEU A 359 -20.54 -1.40 -28.40
C LEU A 359 -19.56 -2.49 -27.92
N TYR A 360 -18.33 -2.14 -27.53
CA TYR A 360 -17.35 -3.05 -26.96
C TYR A 360 -17.30 -3.00 -25.43
N MET A 361 -18.04 -2.09 -24.81
CA MET A 361 -18.08 -1.86 -23.37
C MET A 361 -19.44 -2.25 -22.79
N ALA A 362 -19.99 -3.37 -23.26
CA ALA A 362 -21.27 -3.85 -22.75
C ALA A 362 -21.15 -4.49 -21.36
N LYS A 363 -22.24 -4.40 -20.61
CA LYS A 363 -22.49 -5.13 -19.37
C LYS A 363 -23.45 -6.30 -19.64
N PRO A 364 -23.63 -7.24 -18.69
CA PRO A 364 -24.59 -8.33 -18.84
C PRO A 364 -25.98 -7.83 -19.27
N PRO A 365 -26.61 -8.46 -20.29
CA PRO A 365 -27.89 -8.00 -20.80
C PRO A 365 -29.02 -8.22 -19.78
N LEU A 366 -30.05 -7.40 -19.90
CA LEU A 366 -31.33 -7.53 -19.19
C LEU A 366 -32.45 -7.64 -20.22
N SER A 367 -33.45 -8.44 -19.93
CA SER A 367 -34.69 -8.41 -20.70
C SER A 367 -35.45 -7.11 -20.45
N THR A 368 -36.19 -6.67 -21.46
CA THR A 368 -37.21 -5.59 -21.33
C THR A 368 -38.16 -5.83 -20.15
N ALA A 369 -38.56 -7.08 -19.88
CA ALA A 369 -39.37 -7.44 -18.72
C ALA A 369 -38.66 -7.18 -17.38
N GLU A 370 -37.39 -7.60 -17.22
CA GLU A 370 -36.60 -7.32 -16.00
C GLU A 370 -36.47 -5.81 -15.73
N LEU A 371 -36.31 -5.00 -16.78
CA LEU A 371 -36.25 -3.55 -16.66
C LEU A 371 -37.60 -2.94 -16.25
N ARG A 372 -38.72 -3.43 -16.81
CA ARG A 372 -40.08 -3.03 -16.39
C ARG A 372 -40.34 -3.35 -14.93
N GLU A 373 -40.02 -4.58 -14.51
CA GLU A 373 -40.18 -5.04 -13.12
C GLU A 373 -39.36 -4.20 -12.14
N ALA A 374 -38.16 -3.77 -12.54
CA ALA A 374 -37.31 -2.89 -11.75
C ALA A 374 -37.67 -1.39 -11.85
N GLY A 375 -38.73 -1.04 -12.60
CA GLY A 375 -39.29 0.31 -12.63
C GLY A 375 -38.83 1.22 -13.79
N MET A 376 -38.38 0.65 -14.91
CA MET A 376 -38.06 1.38 -16.15
C MET A 376 -39.04 1.03 -17.27
N THR A 377 -39.87 2.01 -17.65
CA THR A 377 -40.93 1.80 -18.67
C THR A 377 -40.36 1.58 -20.07
N ASP A 378 -41.11 0.95 -20.97
CA ASP A 378 -40.67 0.74 -22.36
C ASP A 378 -40.38 2.07 -23.09
N LYS A 379 -41.14 3.12 -22.79
CA LYS A 379 -40.88 4.48 -23.30
C LYS A 379 -39.55 5.04 -22.80
N GLU A 380 -39.23 4.81 -21.53
CA GLU A 380 -37.95 5.21 -20.93
C GLU A 380 -36.80 4.38 -21.53
N GLN A 381 -36.99 3.07 -21.70
CA GLN A 381 -36.02 2.21 -22.38
C GLN A 381 -35.72 2.73 -23.79
N GLN A 382 -36.77 3.07 -24.56
CA GLN A 382 -36.63 3.64 -25.90
C GLN A 382 -35.88 4.99 -25.91
N LEU A 383 -36.09 5.85 -24.90
CA LEU A 383 -35.40 7.13 -24.76
C LEU A 383 -33.88 6.95 -24.58
N HIS A 384 -33.47 5.86 -23.92
CA HIS A 384 -32.07 5.59 -23.58
C HIS A 384 -31.37 4.63 -24.56
N LEU A 385 -32.01 4.27 -25.68
CA LEU A 385 -31.34 3.50 -26.72
C LEU A 385 -30.23 4.32 -27.38
N GLU A 386 -29.14 3.65 -27.76
CA GLU A 386 -28.11 4.26 -28.60
C GLU A 386 -28.71 4.80 -29.90
N GLU A 387 -28.08 5.84 -30.43
CA GLU A 387 -28.51 6.50 -31.65
C GLU A 387 -28.66 5.51 -32.82
N GLY A 388 -29.76 5.66 -33.57
CA GLY A 388 -30.07 4.81 -34.73
C GLY A 388 -30.69 3.45 -34.38
N GLN A 389 -30.88 3.13 -33.11
CA GLN A 389 -31.54 1.88 -32.69
C GLN A 389 -33.05 2.02 -32.53
N LEU A 390 -33.75 0.90 -32.76
CA LEU A 390 -35.19 0.79 -32.59
C LEU A 390 -35.50 -0.12 -31.41
N TRP A 391 -36.41 0.32 -30.55
CA TRP A 391 -36.86 -0.48 -29.42
C TRP A 391 -37.59 -1.73 -29.90
N ARG A 392 -37.26 -2.88 -29.30
CA ARG A 392 -37.86 -4.19 -29.56
C ARG A 392 -37.86 -5.01 -28.27
N GLU A 393 -38.88 -5.83 -28.08
CA GLU A 393 -38.91 -6.82 -27.00
C GLU A 393 -37.73 -7.79 -27.18
N GLY A 394 -36.97 -8.03 -26.11
CA GLY A 394 -35.79 -8.88 -26.13
C GLY A 394 -34.73 -8.47 -25.10
N PRO A 395 -33.48 -8.96 -25.25
CA PRO A 395 -32.36 -8.54 -24.42
C PRO A 395 -31.89 -7.14 -24.83
N LEU A 396 -31.68 -6.27 -23.84
CA LEU A 396 -31.01 -4.99 -23.96
C LEU A 396 -29.67 -5.05 -23.22
N PHE A 397 -28.61 -4.64 -23.90
CA PHE A 397 -27.25 -4.55 -23.41
C PHE A 397 -27.01 -3.14 -22.88
N PRO A 398 -26.71 -2.98 -21.57
CA PRO A 398 -26.25 -1.70 -21.06
C PRO A 398 -24.83 -1.44 -21.55
N LEU A 399 -24.60 -0.30 -22.20
CA LEU A 399 -23.31 0.09 -22.74
C LEU A 399 -22.71 1.24 -21.94
N HIS A 400 -21.42 1.17 -21.60
CA HIS A 400 -20.77 2.29 -20.94
C HIS A 400 -20.70 3.53 -21.85
N HIS A 401 -21.17 4.67 -21.35
CA HIS A 401 -20.95 6.00 -21.93
C HIS A 401 -19.72 6.69 -21.36
N VAL A 402 -19.08 6.04 -20.39
CA VAL A 402 -17.92 6.50 -19.63
C VAL A 402 -16.74 5.57 -19.85
N TRP A 403 -15.52 6.00 -19.53
CA TRP A 403 -14.35 5.11 -19.52
C TRP A 403 -14.43 4.15 -18.32
N PRO A 404 -14.76 2.86 -18.50
CA PRO A 404 -15.04 1.99 -17.36
C PRO A 404 -13.76 1.61 -16.61
N MET A 405 -13.85 1.52 -15.28
CA MET A 405 -12.79 0.88 -14.48
C MET A 405 -12.69 -0.60 -14.88
N GLY A 406 -11.50 -1.02 -15.32
CA GLY A 406 -11.23 -2.38 -15.80
C GLY A 406 -10.94 -2.49 -17.29
N PHE A 407 -11.02 -1.39 -18.04
CA PHE A 407 -10.46 -1.29 -19.39
C PHE A 407 -9.02 -0.76 -19.37
N SER A 408 -8.14 -1.32 -20.19
CA SER A 408 -6.70 -0.99 -20.20
C SER A 408 -6.41 0.49 -20.45
N TRP A 409 -7.21 1.18 -21.26
CA TRP A 409 -7.01 2.60 -21.61
C TRP A 409 -7.48 3.58 -20.53
N SER A 410 -8.38 3.18 -19.62
CA SER A 410 -9.07 4.11 -18.72
C SER A 410 -8.10 4.91 -17.85
N SER A 411 -7.05 4.28 -17.30
CA SER A 411 -6.06 4.99 -16.47
C SER A 411 -5.21 5.98 -17.25
N TYR A 412 -4.91 5.69 -18.53
CA TYR A 412 -4.18 6.61 -19.40
C TYR A 412 -5.03 7.85 -19.67
N ILE A 413 -6.29 7.66 -20.09
CA ILE A 413 -7.22 8.76 -20.38
C ILE A 413 -7.48 9.62 -19.13
N ALA A 414 -7.69 8.97 -17.98
CA ALA A 414 -7.91 9.67 -16.72
C ALA A 414 -6.71 10.52 -16.28
N GLN A 415 -5.49 10.02 -16.49
CA GLN A 415 -4.27 10.76 -16.21
C GLN A 415 -4.11 11.96 -17.15
N GLU A 416 -4.26 11.76 -18.47
CA GLU A 416 -4.11 12.85 -19.45
C GLU A 416 -5.10 13.98 -19.21
N GLU A 417 -6.36 13.64 -18.93
CA GLU A 417 -7.39 14.65 -18.65
C GLU A 417 -7.07 15.41 -17.35
N MET A 418 -6.65 14.72 -16.28
CA MET A 418 -6.29 15.40 -15.03
C MET A 418 -5.06 16.30 -15.19
N LEU A 419 -4.07 15.89 -15.97
CA LEU A 419 -2.91 16.73 -16.29
C LEU A 419 -3.33 17.99 -17.08
N HIS A 420 -4.31 17.86 -17.96
CA HIS A 420 -4.86 19.01 -18.66
C HIS A 420 -5.62 19.97 -17.73
N VAL A 421 -6.45 19.43 -16.82
CA VAL A 421 -7.10 20.21 -15.74
C VAL A 421 -6.05 20.95 -14.89
N CYS A 422 -4.96 20.26 -14.51
CA CYS A 422 -3.86 20.88 -13.77
C CYS A 422 -3.22 22.03 -14.57
N ARG A 423 -2.94 21.83 -15.86
CA ARG A 423 -2.36 22.86 -16.72
C ARG A 423 -3.24 24.11 -16.80
N GLU A 424 -4.57 23.94 -16.93
CA GLU A 424 -5.51 25.07 -16.91
C GLU A 424 -5.55 25.80 -15.57
N ALA A 425 -5.31 25.08 -14.46
CA ALA A 425 -5.17 25.66 -13.14
C ALA A 425 -3.82 26.35 -12.90
N GLY A 426 -2.95 26.44 -13.92
CA GLY A 426 -1.60 27.02 -13.80
C GLY A 426 -0.55 26.05 -13.24
N LEU A 427 -0.87 24.76 -13.15
CA LEU A 427 0.04 23.69 -12.72
C LEU A 427 0.58 22.95 -13.95
N ASP A 428 1.41 23.64 -14.74
CA ASP A 428 2.03 23.07 -15.93
C ASP A 428 3.18 22.09 -15.59
N GLU A 429 3.79 21.51 -16.63
CA GLU A 429 4.84 20.50 -16.50
C GLU A 429 6.09 20.96 -15.73
N SER A 430 6.33 22.28 -15.61
CA SER A 430 7.48 22.83 -14.89
C SER A 430 7.37 22.68 -13.37
N VAL A 431 6.16 22.48 -12.84
CA VAL A 431 5.91 22.29 -11.41
C VAL A 431 5.56 20.83 -11.06
N LEU A 432 5.53 19.93 -12.04
CA LEU A 432 5.17 18.53 -11.80
C LEU A 432 6.30 17.70 -11.21
N LEU A 433 5.95 16.83 -10.27
CA LEU A 433 6.81 15.80 -9.69
C LEU A 433 6.45 14.45 -10.29
N ALA A 434 7.26 13.99 -11.23
CA ALA A 434 7.19 12.65 -11.79
C ALA A 434 8.58 12.14 -12.19
N CYS A 435 8.70 10.83 -12.45
CA CYS A 435 9.97 10.21 -12.80
C CYS A 435 10.34 10.36 -14.29
N ASP A 436 9.40 10.80 -15.12
CA ASP A 436 9.54 10.95 -16.57
C ASP A 436 9.57 12.43 -17.02
N CYS A 437 9.64 13.38 -16.08
CA CYS A 437 9.81 14.80 -16.34
C CYS A 437 11.04 15.35 -15.63
N THR A 438 11.41 16.59 -15.96
CA THR A 438 12.50 17.30 -15.29
C THR A 438 12.06 17.70 -13.88
N THR A 439 12.93 17.52 -12.88
CA THR A 439 12.67 18.00 -11.53
C THR A 439 12.48 19.53 -11.53
N PRO A 440 11.44 20.06 -10.87
CA PRO A 440 11.23 21.50 -10.75
C PRO A 440 12.46 22.22 -10.18
N SER A 441 12.74 23.42 -10.70
CA SER A 441 13.86 24.26 -10.23
C SER A 441 13.56 25.01 -8.93
N SER A 442 12.28 25.09 -8.57
CA SER A 442 11.78 25.73 -7.36
C SER A 442 10.72 24.84 -6.70
N PHE A 443 10.68 24.86 -5.37
CA PHE A 443 9.71 24.15 -4.55
C PHE A 443 8.72 25.09 -3.86
N GLU A 444 8.60 26.33 -4.38
CA GLU A 444 7.62 27.29 -3.88
C GLU A 444 6.19 26.82 -4.12
N LEU A 445 5.95 26.13 -5.23
CA LEU A 445 4.75 25.36 -5.48
C LEU A 445 5.09 24.24 -6.46
N VAL A 446 4.83 22.99 -6.07
CA VAL A 446 4.97 21.81 -6.92
C VAL A 446 3.76 20.91 -6.78
N ALA A 447 3.47 20.12 -7.81
CA ALA A 447 2.32 19.25 -7.87
C ALA A 447 2.73 17.82 -8.23
N ALA A 448 2.05 16.83 -7.66
CA ALA A 448 2.11 15.44 -8.08
C ALA A 448 0.71 14.99 -8.47
N VAL A 449 0.59 14.23 -9.57
CA VAL A 449 -0.71 13.80 -10.12
C VAL A 449 -0.75 12.29 -10.26
N ALA A 450 -1.77 11.66 -9.69
CA ALA A 450 -2.02 10.23 -9.80
C ALA A 450 -3.50 9.99 -10.12
N THR A 451 -3.82 9.94 -11.42
CA THR A 451 -5.17 9.77 -11.97
C THR A 451 -6.18 10.79 -11.45
N ASP A 452 -6.88 10.45 -10.38
CA ASP A 452 -7.92 11.23 -9.72
C ASP A 452 -7.39 12.06 -8.54
N ASP A 453 -6.16 11.79 -8.09
CA ASP A 453 -5.49 12.49 -6.99
C ASP A 453 -4.55 13.58 -7.52
N VAL A 454 -4.71 14.82 -7.04
CA VAL A 454 -3.75 15.92 -7.20
C VAL A 454 -3.23 16.33 -5.83
N MET A 455 -1.91 16.33 -5.67
CA MET A 455 -1.21 16.66 -4.43
C MET A 455 -0.32 17.88 -4.67
N LEU A 456 -0.54 18.94 -3.91
CA LEU A 456 0.13 20.23 -4.03
C LEU A 456 1.03 20.45 -2.83
N PHE A 457 2.29 20.78 -3.07
CA PHE A 457 3.29 21.00 -2.03
C PHE A 457 3.89 22.40 -2.15
N SER A 458 4.17 23.03 -1.01
CA SER A 458 4.88 24.31 -0.95
C SER A 458 5.75 24.39 0.30
N ASN A 459 6.97 24.92 0.18
CA ASN A 459 7.85 25.20 1.31
C ASN A 459 7.98 26.71 1.62
N VAL A 460 7.07 27.55 1.11
CA VAL A 460 7.05 29.00 1.35
C VAL A 460 6.38 29.34 2.68
N GLY A 461 5.37 28.56 3.07
CA GLY A 461 4.59 28.78 4.28
C GLY A 461 3.10 28.57 4.05
N GLU A 462 2.30 29.03 5.00
CA GLU A 462 0.85 28.87 5.03
C GLU A 462 0.13 29.55 3.86
N GLY A 463 -0.95 28.92 3.42
CA GLY A 463 -1.90 29.44 2.43
C GLY A 463 -1.51 29.20 0.97
N THR A 464 -0.23 28.96 0.65
CA THR A 464 0.22 28.82 -0.74
C THR A 464 -0.43 27.61 -1.43
N THR A 465 -0.41 26.45 -0.79
CA THR A 465 -1.02 25.24 -1.38
C THR A 465 -2.53 25.33 -1.43
N LEU A 466 -3.16 26.00 -0.46
CA LEU A 466 -4.61 26.21 -0.43
C LEU A 466 -5.07 27.12 -1.56
N ALA A 467 -4.35 28.21 -1.83
CA ALA A 467 -4.66 29.11 -2.92
C ALA A 467 -4.58 28.40 -4.28
N ALA A 468 -3.52 27.61 -4.51
CA ALA A 468 -3.40 26.78 -5.71
C ALA A 468 -4.52 25.73 -5.80
N ALA A 469 -4.90 25.11 -4.67
CA ALA A 469 -5.99 24.15 -4.63
C ALA A 469 -7.35 24.78 -4.97
N GLN A 470 -7.60 26.02 -4.54
CA GLN A 470 -8.83 26.76 -4.88
C GLN A 470 -8.90 27.11 -6.37
N VAL A 471 -7.78 27.43 -7.02
CA VAL A 471 -7.73 27.62 -8.47
C VAL A 471 -8.05 26.31 -9.19
N LEU A 472 -7.46 25.20 -8.73
CA LEU A 472 -7.77 23.86 -9.26
C LEU A 472 -9.25 23.50 -9.08
N ASP A 473 -9.81 23.77 -7.89
CA ASP A 473 -11.23 23.55 -7.58
C ASP A 473 -12.12 24.31 -8.58
N ALA A 474 -11.79 25.57 -8.88
CA ALA A 474 -12.55 26.38 -9.84
C ALA A 474 -12.50 25.81 -11.27
N VAL A 475 -11.37 25.24 -11.70
CA VAL A 475 -11.25 24.60 -13.02
C VAL A 475 -12.05 23.29 -13.08
N ILE A 476 -11.98 22.48 -12.01
CA ILE A 476 -12.79 21.25 -11.89
C ILE A 476 -14.28 21.59 -11.98
N ASP A 477 -14.74 22.58 -11.21
CA ASP A 477 -16.13 23.02 -11.18
C ASP A 477 -16.57 23.60 -12.55
N ALA A 478 -15.72 24.40 -13.21
CA ALA A 478 -16.01 24.97 -14.53
C ALA A 478 -16.16 23.91 -15.63
N ARG A 479 -15.52 22.75 -15.47
CA ARG A 479 -15.65 21.59 -16.37
C ARG A 479 -16.84 20.70 -16.05
N GLY A 480 -17.62 21.03 -15.03
CA GLY A 480 -18.72 20.18 -14.54
C GLY A 480 -18.22 18.88 -13.90
N ALA A 481 -16.94 18.82 -13.53
CA ALA A 481 -16.38 17.69 -12.81
C ALA A 481 -16.71 17.79 -11.31
N VAL A 482 -16.83 16.64 -10.65
CA VAL A 482 -17.21 16.54 -9.24
C VAL A 482 -15.99 16.14 -8.41
N ARG A 483 -15.59 17.01 -7.48
CA ARG A 483 -14.57 16.70 -6.45
C ARG A 483 -15.16 15.96 -5.25
N ASN A 484 -14.32 15.24 -4.55
CA ASN A 484 -14.65 14.54 -3.32
C ASN A 484 -14.26 15.36 -2.08
N ALA A 485 -15.07 16.37 -1.77
CA ALA A 485 -14.80 17.33 -0.70
C ALA A 485 -14.48 16.71 0.68
N LYS A 486 -14.97 15.49 0.94
CA LYS A 486 -14.72 14.75 2.20
C LYS A 486 -13.29 14.24 2.34
N LYS A 487 -12.53 14.17 1.25
CA LYS A 487 -11.15 13.73 1.21
C LYS A 487 -10.15 14.89 1.02
N ASP A 488 -10.64 16.12 0.89
CA ASP A 488 -9.78 17.28 0.69
C ASP A 488 -8.85 17.44 1.90
N VAL A 489 -7.58 17.71 1.61
CA VAL A 489 -6.58 18.14 2.59
C VAL A 489 -6.23 19.57 2.25
N ASN A 490 -6.20 20.47 3.24
CA ASN A 490 -6.03 21.90 3.03
C ASN A 490 -4.85 22.43 3.84
N ASP A 491 -3.72 22.59 3.16
CA ASP A 491 -2.51 23.23 3.68
C ASP A 491 -1.99 22.63 5.00
N GLU A 492 -1.98 21.31 5.08
CA GLU A 492 -1.56 20.55 6.26
C GLU A 492 -0.09 20.15 6.21
N LEU A 493 0.53 19.95 7.37
CA LEU A 493 1.91 19.41 7.46
C LEU A 493 1.95 17.88 7.38
N CYS A 494 0.80 17.22 7.51
CA CYS A 494 0.71 15.76 7.50
C CYS A 494 -0.36 15.31 6.52
N GLY A 495 -0.09 14.22 5.79
CA GLY A 495 -1.10 13.61 4.92
C GLY A 495 -0.53 12.47 4.08
N THR A 496 -1.42 11.65 3.52
CA THR A 496 -1.02 10.50 2.69
C THR A 496 -1.06 10.85 1.20
N CYS A 497 0.09 10.73 0.53
CA CYS A 497 0.32 10.98 -0.88
C CYS A 497 0.73 9.68 -1.57
N VAL A 498 -0.02 9.21 -2.58
CA VAL A 498 0.22 7.93 -3.29
C VAL A 498 0.54 6.74 -2.37
N GLY A 499 -0.07 6.70 -1.18
CA GLY A 499 0.12 5.64 -0.18
C GLY A 499 1.36 5.77 0.71
N VAL A 500 2.05 6.90 0.69
CA VAL A 500 3.17 7.32 1.56
C VAL A 500 2.72 8.49 2.43
N ASP A 501 3.14 8.55 3.68
CA ASP A 501 2.80 9.68 4.56
C ASP A 501 3.86 10.78 4.47
N LEU A 502 3.43 12.01 4.22
CA LEU A 502 4.18 13.22 4.58
C LEU A 502 3.99 13.44 6.08
N VAL A 503 5.09 13.56 6.81
CA VAL A 503 5.09 13.71 8.27
C VAL A 503 5.76 15.01 8.66
N ASN A 504 4.99 15.90 9.29
CA ASN A 504 5.40 17.22 9.76
C ASN A 504 6.02 18.11 8.65
N GLY A 505 5.69 17.85 7.38
CA GLY A 505 6.26 18.54 6.23
C GLY A 505 7.74 18.26 5.97
N CYS A 506 8.35 17.34 6.73
CA CYS A 506 9.80 17.15 6.72
C CYS A 506 10.26 15.76 6.26
N PHE A 507 9.38 14.76 6.32
CA PHE A 507 9.76 13.38 6.03
C PHE A 507 8.69 12.68 5.21
N LEU A 508 9.13 11.77 4.35
CA LEU A 508 8.26 10.79 3.70
C LEU A 508 8.42 9.46 4.39
N ASP A 509 7.31 8.76 4.64
CA ASP A 509 7.37 7.54 5.42
C ASP A 509 6.29 6.50 5.08
N VAL A 510 6.54 5.26 5.46
CA VAL A 510 5.52 4.19 5.34
C VAL A 510 4.41 4.41 6.38
N PRO A 511 3.12 4.33 5.98
CA PRO A 511 2.03 4.35 6.95
C PRO A 511 2.13 3.19 7.95
N GLY A 512 2.02 3.49 9.25
CA GLY A 512 2.09 2.50 10.32
C GLY A 512 1.22 1.26 10.12
N PRO A 513 -0.08 1.41 9.77
CA PRO A 513 -0.96 0.28 9.50
C PRO A 513 -0.48 -0.63 8.36
N ARG A 514 0.09 -0.06 7.30
CA ARG A 514 0.61 -0.83 6.16
C ARG A 514 1.89 -1.56 6.52
N TYR A 515 2.79 -0.93 7.29
CA TYR A 515 3.99 -1.61 7.77
C TYR A 515 3.62 -2.79 8.69
N LEU A 516 2.67 -2.60 9.61
CA LEU A 516 2.17 -3.67 10.46
C LEU A 516 1.60 -4.84 9.63
N ALA A 517 0.76 -4.56 8.62
CA ALA A 517 0.23 -5.58 7.74
C ALA A 517 1.33 -6.36 7.00
N MET A 518 2.34 -5.69 6.44
CA MET A 518 3.46 -6.35 5.76
C MET A 518 4.25 -7.28 6.70
N ILE A 519 4.52 -6.85 7.94
CA ILE A 519 5.21 -7.71 8.92
C ILE A 519 4.35 -8.93 9.25
N MET A 520 3.05 -8.74 9.45
CA MET A 520 2.13 -9.84 9.78
C MET A 520 1.98 -10.84 8.62
N THR A 521 1.86 -10.36 7.38
CA THR A 521 1.87 -11.21 6.17
C THR A 521 3.16 -12.01 6.06
N PHE A 522 4.32 -11.39 6.29
CA PHE A 522 5.60 -12.10 6.30
C PHE A 522 5.66 -13.16 7.40
N LEU A 523 5.25 -12.84 8.63
CA LEU A 523 5.25 -13.79 9.74
C LEU A 523 4.33 -14.99 9.47
N HIS A 524 3.20 -14.77 8.79
CA HIS A 524 2.33 -15.84 8.31
C HIS A 524 3.05 -16.75 7.30
N LEU A 525 3.64 -16.18 6.24
CA LEU A 525 4.40 -16.94 5.23
C LEU A 525 5.58 -17.70 5.85
N HIS A 526 6.31 -17.07 6.78
CA HIS A 526 7.42 -17.69 7.50
C HIS A 526 6.96 -18.86 8.39
N ALA A 527 5.76 -18.77 8.97
CA ALA A 527 5.19 -19.84 9.79
C ALA A 527 4.66 -21.01 8.94
N CYS A 528 3.92 -20.70 7.87
CA CYS A 528 3.30 -21.71 6.99
C CYS A 528 4.33 -22.41 6.09
N ARG A 529 5.40 -21.71 5.68
CA ARG A 529 6.45 -22.19 4.76
C ARG A 529 5.94 -22.71 3.41
N VAL A 530 4.70 -22.41 3.05
CA VAL A 530 4.04 -22.80 1.81
C VAL A 530 3.30 -21.59 1.27
N ALA A 531 3.48 -21.29 -0.01
CA ALA A 531 2.70 -20.28 -0.74
C ALA A 531 2.87 -20.43 -2.25
N SER A 532 1.93 -19.87 -3.02
CA SER A 532 2.06 -19.74 -4.47
C SER A 532 2.92 -18.53 -4.86
N PRO A 533 3.49 -18.51 -6.08
CA PRO A 533 4.14 -17.32 -6.67
C PRO A 533 3.30 -16.04 -6.54
N GLN A 534 1.99 -16.13 -6.79
CA GLN A 534 1.07 -15.00 -6.71
C GLN A 534 0.91 -14.48 -5.27
N GLN A 535 0.80 -15.37 -4.27
CA GLN A 535 0.72 -14.98 -2.86
C GLN A 535 2.01 -14.26 -2.40
N VAL A 536 3.18 -14.75 -2.83
CA VAL A 536 4.47 -14.08 -2.56
C VAL A 536 4.56 -12.74 -3.28
N GLN A 537 4.09 -12.66 -4.52
CA GLN A 537 4.06 -11.43 -5.32
C GLN A 537 3.21 -10.33 -4.66
N GLN A 538 2.11 -10.68 -4.00
CA GLN A 538 1.28 -9.71 -3.27
C GLN A 538 2.06 -9.02 -2.13
N LEU A 539 2.83 -9.77 -1.34
CA LEU A 539 3.71 -9.16 -0.33
C LEU A 539 4.86 -8.39 -0.98
N LEU A 540 5.53 -8.99 -1.98
CA LEU A 540 6.65 -8.36 -2.67
C LEU A 540 6.25 -6.99 -3.25
N GLY A 541 5.10 -6.90 -3.92
CA GLY A 541 4.60 -5.65 -4.49
C GLY A 541 4.39 -4.55 -3.44
N MET A 542 3.86 -4.90 -2.26
CA MET A 542 3.71 -3.95 -1.15
C MET A 542 5.07 -3.45 -0.65
N VAL A 543 6.04 -4.36 -0.46
CA VAL A 543 7.37 -3.99 0.04
C VAL A 543 8.13 -3.16 -0.99
N GLN A 544 8.10 -3.55 -2.27
CA GLN A 544 8.73 -2.82 -3.36
C GLN A 544 8.19 -1.40 -3.52
N TRP A 545 6.89 -1.19 -3.32
CA TRP A 545 6.28 0.15 -3.37
C TRP A 545 6.96 1.11 -2.38
N TYR A 546 7.26 0.65 -1.17
CA TYR A 546 7.96 1.47 -0.16
C TYR A 546 9.47 1.50 -0.37
N ASP A 547 10.05 0.46 -0.95
CA ASP A 547 11.46 0.48 -1.37
C ASP A 547 11.75 1.53 -2.45
N LEU A 548 10.72 2.07 -3.13
CA LEU A 548 10.90 3.22 -4.02
C LEU A 548 11.34 4.50 -3.27
N LEU A 549 11.05 4.63 -1.96
CA LEU A 549 11.60 5.71 -1.13
C LEU A 549 13.11 5.54 -0.88
N VAL A 550 13.62 4.31 -0.98
CA VAL A 550 15.03 3.96 -0.77
C VAL A 550 15.44 2.92 -1.80
N ARG A 551 15.50 3.33 -3.08
CA ARG A 551 15.71 2.43 -4.23
C ARG A 551 16.86 1.42 -4.08
N PRO A 552 18.00 1.74 -3.42
CA PRO A 552 19.04 0.74 -3.19
C PRO A 552 18.57 -0.54 -2.49
N LYS A 553 17.48 -0.50 -1.69
CA LYS A 553 16.88 -1.69 -1.05
C LYS A 553 16.40 -2.73 -2.06
N LEU A 554 16.06 -2.35 -3.29
CA LEU A 554 15.63 -3.28 -4.34
C LEU A 554 16.71 -4.32 -4.70
N SER A 555 17.98 -4.04 -4.37
CA SER A 555 19.11 -4.97 -4.54
C SER A 555 19.03 -6.23 -3.64
N VAL A 556 18.18 -6.22 -2.60
CA VAL A 556 17.94 -7.38 -1.74
C VAL A 556 17.34 -8.54 -2.55
N TYR A 557 16.55 -8.23 -3.58
CA TYR A 557 15.71 -9.20 -4.28
C TYR A 557 16.43 -9.87 -5.44
N SER A 558 16.47 -11.19 -5.43
CA SER A 558 17.02 -12.00 -6.52
C SER A 558 16.28 -13.31 -6.65
N SER A 559 16.33 -14.14 -5.61
CA SER A 559 15.65 -15.44 -5.56
C SER A 559 14.14 -15.27 -5.61
N ILE A 560 13.62 -14.21 -4.96
CA ILE A 560 12.18 -13.93 -4.96
C ILE A 560 11.67 -13.58 -6.35
N TYR A 561 12.43 -12.84 -7.16
CA TYR A 561 12.04 -12.52 -8.54
C TYR A 561 11.95 -13.78 -9.40
N ALA A 562 12.96 -14.65 -9.30
CA ALA A 562 12.95 -15.93 -10.01
C ALA A 562 11.74 -16.79 -9.62
N PHE A 563 11.34 -16.76 -8.34
CA PHE A 563 10.18 -17.50 -7.86
C PHE A 563 8.84 -16.93 -8.35
N THR A 564 8.69 -15.60 -8.37
CA THR A 564 7.44 -14.92 -8.74
C THR A 564 7.20 -14.85 -10.25
N LEU A 565 8.22 -15.09 -11.08
CA LEU A 565 8.08 -15.12 -12.55
C LEU A 565 7.48 -16.44 -13.09
N SER A 566 7.17 -17.39 -12.21
CA SER A 566 6.58 -18.68 -12.58
C SER A 566 5.09 -18.52 -12.90
N ASP A 567 4.63 -19.02 -14.05
CA ASP A 567 3.19 -19.09 -14.42
C ASP A 567 2.40 -20.16 -13.62
N ASP A 568 3.05 -20.78 -12.64
CA ASP A 568 2.46 -21.82 -11.79
C ASP A 568 1.77 -21.16 -10.60
N GLU A 569 0.45 -21.24 -10.55
CA GLU A 569 -0.35 -20.67 -9.45
C GLU A 569 -0.45 -21.60 -8.23
N SER A 570 0.15 -22.80 -8.28
CA SER A 570 0.05 -23.77 -7.20
C SER A 570 0.88 -23.37 -5.98
N GLU A 571 0.37 -23.73 -4.79
CA GLU A 571 1.10 -23.56 -3.54
C GLU A 571 2.25 -24.56 -3.45
N ARG A 572 3.44 -24.06 -3.08
CA ARG A 572 4.64 -24.88 -2.92
C ARG A 572 5.46 -24.45 -1.71
N SER A 573 6.32 -25.35 -1.26
CA SER A 573 7.26 -25.07 -0.16
C SER A 573 8.14 -23.87 -0.52
N LEU A 574 8.21 -22.89 0.39
CA LEU A 574 8.96 -21.66 0.20
C LEU A 574 10.46 -21.90 0.44
N PRO A 575 11.31 -21.66 -0.58
CA PRO A 575 12.76 -21.67 -0.39
C PRO A 575 13.16 -20.68 0.71
N GLY A 576 14.08 -21.09 1.56
CA GLY A 576 14.54 -20.24 2.65
C GLY A 576 15.32 -18.99 2.19
N SER A 577 15.83 -18.97 0.95
CA SER A 577 16.38 -17.76 0.33
C SER A 577 15.31 -16.67 0.15
N ILE A 578 14.10 -17.02 -0.26
CA ILE A 578 12.97 -16.07 -0.43
C ILE A 578 12.58 -15.47 0.92
N LEU A 579 12.42 -16.34 1.93
CA LEU A 579 12.09 -15.89 3.29
C LEU A 579 13.22 -15.01 3.87
N GLY A 580 14.48 -15.32 3.53
CA GLY A 580 15.64 -14.51 3.89
C GLY A 580 15.62 -13.12 3.24
N GLU A 581 15.34 -13.03 1.94
CA GLU A 581 15.22 -11.76 1.20
C GLU A 581 14.08 -10.90 1.75
N LEU A 582 12.90 -11.48 1.99
CA LEU A 582 11.76 -10.78 2.61
C LEU A 582 12.08 -10.28 4.03
N ALA A 583 12.70 -11.13 4.85
CA ALA A 583 13.09 -10.76 6.21
C ALA A 583 14.10 -9.62 6.21
N CYS A 584 15.12 -9.70 5.35
CA CYS A 584 16.16 -8.67 5.19
C CYS A 584 15.51 -7.33 4.82
N SER A 585 14.65 -7.31 3.80
CA SER A 585 14.01 -6.08 3.35
C SER A 585 13.11 -5.44 4.42
N LEU A 586 12.31 -6.25 5.13
CA LEU A 586 11.44 -5.76 6.20
C LEU A 586 12.21 -5.25 7.42
N CYS A 587 13.35 -5.87 7.77
CA CYS A 587 14.24 -5.36 8.82
C CYS A 587 14.83 -4.01 8.41
N LEU A 588 15.24 -3.87 7.15
CA LEU A 588 15.70 -2.61 6.58
C LEU A 588 14.57 -1.60 6.33
N GLY A 589 13.31 -1.95 6.64
CA GLY A 589 12.16 -1.04 6.56
C GLY A 589 12.28 0.19 7.45
N ILE A 590 13.16 0.17 8.47
CA ILE A 590 13.47 1.36 9.28
C ILE A 590 14.05 2.53 8.47
N PHE A 591 14.53 2.25 7.26
CA PHE A 591 15.10 3.26 6.36
C PHE A 591 14.07 3.90 5.43
N TRP A 592 12.83 3.40 5.36
CA TRP A 592 11.79 4.00 4.51
C TRP A 592 11.41 5.43 4.88
N ARG A 593 11.78 5.89 6.08
CA ARG A 593 11.74 7.30 6.44
C ARG A 593 12.84 8.04 5.68
N LEU A 594 12.46 8.80 4.65
CA LEU A 594 13.36 9.70 3.93
C LEU A 594 13.38 11.05 4.63
#